data_AF-A0A4Q6B7V6-F1
#
_entry.id   AF-A0A4Q6B7V6-F1
#
_cell.length_a   1.000
_cell.length_b   1.000
_cell.length_c   1.000
_cell.angle_alpha   90.00
_cell.angle_beta   90.00
_cell.angle_gamma   90.00
#
_symmetry.space_group_name_H-M   'P 1'
#
loop_
_entity.id
_entity.type
_entity.pdbx_description
1 polymer ?
#
loop_
_entity_poly.entity_id
_entity_poly.type
_entity_poly.pdbx_seq_one_letter_code
_entity_poly.pdbx_strand_id
1 'polypeptide(L)'
;KVVFLAARSEQYLPALIFFAFFPFVDMIIAAKILIVAVWVGAGFSKLTKHFAYVIPPMVSNTPWLTSTKIKRAHYRNFPEDLRPSKGAKFLAEIPGTAFEIVVPLVLLFSTNDTITLVAAIIMLGYCVFIISCFPLATPIEWNVMFMFLIGFLFLAHSSSDGYGLADMNTGLLILTVAGMLLFPIWGNIRPDQISFLPALRQYAGNWACGMWALAPGAEQKPNDHVKKASLMQQDQLEAEYGKDEGTVVLQQLLGWRSMHSQGRGMNSVMIKTLGDDVDRYDLREAEFACNAVVGWNFGEGHLHDERLITALQRRCNFAPGEFIVVWVESEPFGNGRQQYRVIDAAVGIVERGSWSVKD
;
A
#
# COMPACT_ATOMS: atom_id res chain seq x y z
N LYS A 1 11.72 3.42 -12.43
CA LYS A 1 10.64 2.93 -11.54
C LYS A 1 10.18 4.02 -10.58
N VAL A 2 11.06 4.59 -9.74
CA VAL A 2 10.72 5.64 -8.76
C VAL A 2 9.91 6.79 -9.38
N VAL A 3 10.42 7.48 -10.40
CA VAL A 3 9.73 8.63 -11.03
C VAL A 3 8.34 8.25 -11.57
N PHE A 4 8.22 7.09 -12.24
CA PHE A 4 6.95 6.63 -12.80
C PHE A 4 5.88 6.41 -11.72
N LEU A 5 6.26 5.76 -10.61
CA LEU A 5 5.36 5.49 -9.48
C LEU A 5 5.07 6.76 -8.65
N ALA A 6 6.08 7.61 -8.46
CA ALA A 6 5.93 8.90 -7.78
C ALA A 6 4.97 9.82 -8.53
N ALA A 7 5.02 9.80 -9.87
CA ALA A 7 4.10 10.54 -10.72
C ALA A 7 2.70 9.91 -10.82
N ARG A 8 2.39 8.83 -10.06
CA ARG A 8 1.07 8.16 -10.06
C ARG A 8 0.58 7.83 -11.46
N SER A 9 1.50 7.32 -12.27
CA SER A 9 1.25 7.11 -13.70
C SER A 9 0.09 6.15 -13.93
N GLU A 10 -0.21 5.24 -13.00
CA GLU A 10 -1.37 4.35 -13.07
C GLU A 10 -2.73 5.07 -13.05
N GLN A 11 -2.77 6.32 -12.59
CA GLN A 11 -4.00 7.11 -12.50
C GLN A 11 -3.98 8.33 -13.43
N TYR A 12 -2.90 9.12 -13.43
CA TYR A 12 -2.84 10.33 -14.27
C TYR A 12 -2.58 10.02 -15.75
N LEU A 13 -1.76 9.02 -16.08
CA LEU A 13 -1.42 8.75 -17.48
C LEU A 13 -2.66 8.30 -18.30
N PRO A 14 -3.53 7.40 -17.81
CA PRO A 14 -4.77 7.08 -18.51
C PRO A 14 -5.66 8.30 -18.70
N ALA A 15 -5.85 9.10 -17.65
CA ALA A 15 -6.64 10.32 -17.74
C ALA A 15 -6.06 11.27 -18.82
N LEU A 16 -4.76 11.55 -18.78
CA LEU A 16 -4.10 12.39 -19.78
C LEU A 16 -4.34 11.89 -21.22
N ILE A 17 -4.28 10.58 -21.45
CA ILE A 17 -4.56 9.98 -22.76
C ILE A 17 -6.03 10.21 -23.15
N PHE A 18 -6.98 9.97 -22.26
CA PHE A 18 -8.41 10.14 -22.57
C PHE A 18 -8.71 11.60 -22.93
N PHE A 19 -8.29 12.55 -22.09
CA PHE A 19 -8.56 13.98 -22.30
C PHE A 19 -7.78 14.59 -23.47
N ALA A 20 -6.66 14.00 -23.88
CA ALA A 20 -5.89 14.47 -25.04
C ALA A 20 -6.42 13.96 -26.38
N PHE A 21 -6.97 12.74 -26.42
CA PHE A 21 -7.21 12.03 -27.69
C PHE A 21 -8.64 11.57 -27.93
N PHE A 22 -9.49 11.45 -26.89
CA PHE A 22 -10.85 10.95 -27.06
C PHE A 22 -11.82 12.12 -27.31
N PRO A 23 -12.89 11.92 -28.11
CA PRO A 23 -13.99 12.88 -28.17
C PRO A 23 -14.63 13.13 -26.80
N PHE A 24 -15.38 14.23 -26.67
CA PHE A 24 -15.89 14.70 -25.38
C PHE A 24 -16.71 13.65 -24.61
N VAL A 25 -17.65 12.95 -25.27
CA VAL A 25 -18.45 11.91 -24.61
C VAL A 25 -17.58 10.72 -24.23
N ASP A 26 -16.74 10.26 -25.15
CA ASP A 26 -15.84 9.12 -24.95
C ASP A 26 -14.84 9.35 -23.81
N MET A 27 -14.25 10.53 -23.68
CA MET A 27 -13.27 10.83 -22.62
C MET A 27 -13.91 10.82 -21.23
N ILE A 28 -15.17 11.29 -21.11
CA ILE A 28 -15.92 11.29 -19.85
C ILE A 28 -16.25 9.85 -19.44
N ILE A 29 -16.71 9.02 -20.38
CA ILE A 29 -17.00 7.61 -20.12
C ILE A 29 -15.72 6.84 -19.80
N ALA A 30 -14.61 7.11 -20.50
CA ALA A 30 -13.31 6.53 -20.19
C ALA A 30 -12.82 6.90 -18.78
N ALA A 31 -13.03 8.16 -18.36
CA ALA A 31 -12.74 8.60 -17.00
C ALA A 31 -13.61 7.88 -15.96
N LYS A 32 -14.91 7.63 -16.22
CA LYS A 32 -15.75 6.80 -15.35
C LYS A 32 -15.17 5.39 -15.19
N ILE A 33 -14.76 4.76 -16.30
CA ILE A 33 -14.17 3.42 -16.29
C ILE A 33 -12.87 3.41 -15.48
N LEU A 34 -12.00 4.41 -15.62
CA LEU A 34 -10.77 4.52 -14.84
C LEU A 34 -11.06 4.56 -13.34
N ILE A 35 -11.95 5.44 -12.89
CA ILE A 35 -12.23 5.59 -11.45
C ILE A 35 -12.90 4.33 -10.89
N VAL A 36 -13.82 3.73 -11.65
CA VAL A 36 -14.45 2.46 -11.26
C VAL A 36 -13.43 1.32 -11.23
N ALA A 37 -12.51 1.26 -12.20
CA ALA A 37 -11.44 0.28 -12.20
C ALA A 37 -10.53 0.44 -10.98
N VAL A 38 -10.21 1.68 -10.58
CA VAL A 38 -9.44 1.96 -9.35
C VAL A 38 -10.14 1.39 -8.12
N TRP A 39 -11.41 1.73 -7.90
CA TRP A 39 -12.15 1.24 -6.73
C TRP A 39 -12.37 -0.28 -6.76
N VAL A 40 -12.80 -0.83 -7.90
CA VAL A 40 -13.05 -2.27 -8.03
C VAL A 40 -11.74 -3.06 -7.91
N GLY A 41 -10.64 -2.58 -8.48
CA GLY A 41 -9.32 -3.17 -8.35
C GLY A 41 -8.82 -3.15 -6.90
N ALA A 42 -8.96 -2.01 -6.22
CA ALA A 42 -8.66 -1.87 -4.79
C ALA A 42 -9.51 -2.83 -3.95
N GLY A 43 -10.82 -2.89 -4.18
CA GLY A 43 -11.73 -3.81 -3.51
C GLY A 43 -11.36 -5.26 -3.76
N PHE A 44 -11.08 -5.64 -5.01
CA PHE A 44 -10.67 -7.00 -5.35
C PHE A 44 -9.38 -7.40 -4.62
N SER A 45 -8.40 -6.51 -4.54
CA SER A 45 -7.13 -6.77 -3.85
C SER A 45 -7.29 -7.03 -2.35
N LYS A 46 -8.39 -6.55 -1.76
CA LYS A 46 -8.74 -6.75 -0.34
C LYS A 46 -9.39 -8.10 -0.06
N LEU A 47 -9.72 -8.89 -1.10
CA LEU A 47 -10.21 -10.28 -0.99
C LEU A 47 -9.09 -11.25 -0.60
N THR A 48 -8.39 -10.94 0.49
CA THR A 48 -7.28 -11.71 1.03
C THR A 48 -7.36 -11.74 2.55
N LYS A 49 -6.52 -12.56 3.19
CA LYS A 49 -6.42 -12.60 4.66
C LYS A 49 -5.69 -11.39 5.22
N HIS A 50 -5.05 -10.59 4.37
CA HIS A 50 -4.22 -9.46 4.77
C HIS A 50 -5.07 -8.26 5.22
N PHE A 51 -6.15 -7.95 4.51
CA PHE A 51 -6.88 -6.71 4.71
C PHE A 51 -7.53 -6.58 6.10
N ALA A 52 -7.97 -7.69 6.68
CA ALA A 52 -8.51 -7.69 8.05
C ALA A 52 -7.50 -7.17 9.09
N TYR A 53 -6.19 -7.35 8.86
CA TYR A 53 -5.13 -6.83 9.73
C TYR A 53 -4.85 -5.34 9.56
N VAL A 54 -5.34 -4.72 8.49
CA VAL A 54 -5.21 -3.27 8.25
C VAL A 54 -6.21 -2.48 9.10
N ILE A 55 -7.40 -3.03 9.35
CA ILE A 55 -8.49 -2.32 10.03
C ILE A 55 -8.13 -1.89 11.47
N PRO A 56 -7.65 -2.78 12.37
CA PRO A 56 -7.36 -2.36 13.75
C PRO A 56 -6.33 -1.22 13.88
N PRO A 57 -5.14 -1.27 13.24
CA PRO A 57 -4.19 -0.17 13.32
C PRO A 57 -4.70 1.09 12.61
N MET A 58 -5.41 0.97 11.48
CA MET A 58 -6.03 2.10 10.79
C MET A 58 -7.01 2.85 11.71
N VAL A 59 -7.95 2.13 12.33
CA VAL A 59 -8.94 2.76 13.22
C VAL A 59 -8.28 3.31 14.49
N SER A 60 -7.22 2.65 14.97
CA SER A 60 -6.48 3.11 16.15
C SER A 60 -5.70 4.40 15.93
N ASN A 61 -5.25 4.63 14.68
CA ASN A 61 -4.53 5.83 14.28
C ASN A 61 -5.45 7.01 13.92
N THR A 62 -6.77 6.78 13.80
CA THR A 62 -7.75 7.83 13.52
C THR A 62 -7.69 8.97 14.57
N PRO A 63 -7.35 10.21 14.17
CA PRO A 63 -7.11 11.31 15.13
C PRO A 63 -8.34 11.73 15.92
N TRP A 64 -9.52 11.74 15.28
CA TRP A 64 -10.77 12.17 15.90
C TRP A 64 -11.39 11.09 16.82
N LEU A 65 -10.97 9.83 16.68
CA LEU A 65 -11.43 8.75 17.53
C LEU A 65 -10.55 8.69 18.78
N THR A 66 -10.96 9.36 19.86
CA THR A 66 -10.17 9.39 21.12
C THR A 66 -10.52 8.25 22.08
N SER A 67 -11.65 7.58 21.87
CA SER A 67 -12.12 6.50 22.75
C SER A 67 -11.24 5.24 22.66
N THR A 68 -10.48 4.97 23.72
CA THR A 68 -9.65 3.77 23.85
C THR A 68 -10.47 2.49 23.85
N LYS A 69 -11.71 2.52 24.35
CA LYS A 69 -12.63 1.37 24.34
C LYS A 69 -12.99 0.96 22.90
N ILE A 70 -13.28 1.93 22.04
CA ILE A 70 -13.61 1.67 20.63
C ILE A 70 -12.37 1.12 19.91
N LYS A 71 -11.21 1.77 20.07
CA LYS A 71 -9.94 1.27 19.50
C LYS A 71 -9.67 -0.18 19.90
N ARG A 72 -9.76 -0.48 21.20
CA ARG A 72 -9.53 -1.82 21.75
C ARG A 72 -10.52 -2.87 21.23
N ALA A 73 -11.75 -2.50 20.91
CA ALA A 73 -12.77 -3.41 20.38
C ALA A 73 -12.43 -3.95 18.96
N HIS A 74 -11.50 -3.32 18.24
CA HIS A 74 -11.02 -3.83 16.95
C HIS A 74 -10.00 -4.98 17.08
N TYR A 75 -9.47 -5.21 18.28
CA TYR A 75 -8.54 -6.29 18.58
C TYR A 75 -9.27 -7.47 19.22
N ARG A 76 -8.75 -8.69 19.03
CA ARG A 76 -9.41 -9.91 19.50
C ARG A 76 -9.46 -9.98 21.01
N ASN A 77 -8.35 -9.66 21.69
CA ASN A 77 -8.27 -9.61 23.14
C ASN A 77 -7.13 -8.66 23.56
N PHE A 78 -7.39 -7.35 23.62
CA PHE A 78 -6.34 -6.39 24.00
C PHE A 78 -5.99 -6.51 25.50
N PRO A 79 -4.70 -6.50 25.91
CA PRO A 79 -3.49 -6.39 25.08
C PRO A 79 -2.88 -7.73 24.61
N GLU A 80 -3.38 -8.86 25.10
CA GLU A 80 -2.78 -10.20 24.93
C GLU A 80 -2.84 -10.77 23.49
N ASP A 81 -3.85 -10.38 22.71
CA ASP A 81 -4.05 -10.80 21.32
C ASP A 81 -4.50 -9.63 20.45
N LEU A 82 -3.53 -9.08 19.72
CA LEU A 82 -3.70 -7.95 18.80
C LEU A 82 -4.20 -8.37 17.40
N ARG A 83 -4.61 -9.62 17.19
CA ARG A 83 -5.24 -10.02 15.91
C ARG A 83 -6.60 -9.34 15.74
N PRO A 84 -7.12 -9.21 14.51
CA PRO A 84 -8.41 -8.59 14.24
C PRO A 84 -9.56 -9.27 14.98
N SER A 85 -10.43 -8.47 15.60
CA SER A 85 -11.70 -8.91 16.18
C SER A 85 -12.70 -9.30 15.09
N LYS A 86 -13.81 -9.95 15.48
CA LYS A 86 -14.91 -10.25 14.54
C LYS A 86 -15.50 -8.96 13.93
N GLY A 87 -15.60 -7.89 14.71
CA GLY A 87 -16.07 -6.59 14.23
C GLY A 87 -15.10 -5.96 13.23
N ALA A 88 -13.79 -6.03 13.48
CA ALA A 88 -12.79 -5.54 12.53
C ALA A 88 -12.83 -6.33 11.20
N LYS A 89 -13.03 -7.65 11.25
CA LYS A 89 -13.21 -8.47 10.04
C LYS A 89 -14.48 -8.10 9.27
N PHE A 90 -15.59 -7.92 9.96
CA PHE A 90 -16.84 -7.46 9.32
C PHE A 90 -16.65 -6.11 8.61
N LEU A 91 -15.97 -5.16 9.27
CA LEU A 91 -15.66 -3.87 8.65
C LEU A 91 -14.71 -4.01 7.45
N ALA A 92 -13.78 -4.95 7.48
CA ALA A 92 -12.92 -5.24 6.33
C ALA A 92 -13.74 -5.80 5.15
N GLU A 93 -14.62 -6.77 5.41
CA GLU A 93 -15.34 -7.51 4.37
C GLU A 93 -16.47 -6.69 3.74
N ILE A 94 -17.27 -5.98 4.54
CA ILE A 94 -18.48 -5.32 4.04
C ILE A 94 -18.22 -3.88 3.57
N PRO A 95 -18.03 -2.88 4.45
CA PRO A 95 -17.77 -1.52 3.99
C PRO A 95 -16.39 -1.42 3.34
N GLY A 96 -15.38 -2.14 3.85
CA GLY A 96 -14.02 -2.04 3.36
C GLY A 96 -13.77 -2.67 1.99
N THR A 97 -14.55 -3.69 1.60
CA THR A 97 -14.34 -4.46 0.37
C THR A 97 -15.59 -4.53 -0.50
N ALA A 98 -16.72 -5.05 0.01
CA ALA A 98 -17.92 -5.24 -0.80
C ALA A 98 -18.48 -3.91 -1.34
N PHE A 99 -18.52 -2.86 -0.51
CA PHE A 99 -19.02 -1.54 -0.96
C PHE A 99 -18.10 -0.91 -2.00
N GLU A 100 -16.78 -1.07 -1.85
CA GLU A 100 -15.79 -0.55 -2.80
C GLU A 100 -15.83 -1.25 -4.16
N ILE A 101 -16.48 -2.42 -4.25
CA ILE A 101 -16.73 -3.10 -5.53
C ILE A 101 -18.13 -2.77 -6.04
N VAL A 102 -19.16 -3.01 -5.22
CA VAL A 102 -20.56 -2.98 -5.66
C VAL A 102 -21.03 -1.56 -5.96
N VAL A 103 -20.71 -0.59 -5.12
CA VAL A 103 -21.25 0.78 -5.27
C VAL A 103 -20.68 1.48 -6.50
N PRO A 104 -19.37 1.38 -6.82
CA PRO A 104 -18.83 1.86 -8.10
C PRO A 104 -19.44 1.21 -9.34
N LEU A 105 -19.73 -0.09 -9.29
CA LEU A 105 -20.41 -0.76 -10.41
C LEU A 105 -21.84 -0.23 -10.56
N VAL A 106 -22.56 -0.01 -9.46
CA VAL A 106 -23.87 0.64 -9.50
C VAL A 106 -23.77 2.03 -10.11
N LEU A 107 -22.77 2.85 -9.73
CA LEU A 107 -22.52 4.16 -10.35
C LEU A 107 -22.27 4.08 -11.85
N LEU A 108 -21.53 3.07 -12.31
CA LEU A 108 -21.19 2.92 -13.73
C LEU A 108 -22.40 2.50 -14.59
N PHE A 109 -23.22 1.57 -14.08
CA PHE A 109 -24.27 0.92 -14.86
C PHE A 109 -25.68 1.47 -14.61
N SER A 110 -25.91 2.21 -13.52
CA SER A 110 -27.23 2.76 -13.22
C SER A 110 -27.64 3.84 -14.22
N THR A 111 -28.84 3.69 -14.78
CA THR A 111 -29.54 4.71 -15.58
C THR A 111 -30.62 5.43 -14.77
N ASN A 112 -30.74 5.14 -13.47
CA ASN A 112 -31.72 5.75 -12.59
C ASN A 112 -31.04 6.80 -11.71
N ASP A 113 -31.43 8.06 -11.86
CA ASP A 113 -30.80 9.19 -11.17
C ASP A 113 -30.87 9.08 -9.64
N THR A 114 -31.94 8.50 -9.10
CA THR A 114 -32.08 8.31 -7.65
C THR A 114 -31.10 7.28 -7.13
N ILE A 115 -30.96 6.15 -7.85
CA ILE A 115 -29.98 5.11 -7.49
C ILE A 115 -28.56 5.65 -7.61
N THR A 116 -28.27 6.39 -8.69
CA THR A 116 -26.96 7.03 -8.91
C THR A 116 -26.64 8.04 -7.82
N LEU A 117 -27.61 8.86 -7.40
CA LEU A 117 -27.45 9.82 -6.31
C LEU A 117 -27.15 9.12 -4.97
N VAL A 118 -27.89 8.05 -4.64
CA VAL A 118 -27.64 7.28 -3.40
C VAL A 118 -26.25 6.65 -3.43
N ALA A 119 -25.85 6.04 -4.55
CA ALA A 119 -24.53 5.45 -4.71
C ALA A 119 -23.42 6.51 -4.62
N ALA A 120 -23.63 7.71 -5.17
CA ALA A 120 -22.71 8.83 -5.07
C ALA A 120 -22.54 9.29 -3.62
N ILE A 121 -23.63 9.42 -2.85
CA ILE A 121 -23.59 9.78 -1.42
C ILE A 121 -22.80 8.74 -0.62
N ILE A 122 -23.00 7.45 -0.89
CA ILE A 122 -22.26 6.37 -0.22
C ILE A 122 -20.76 6.49 -0.52
N MET A 123 -20.37 6.68 -1.79
CA MET A 123 -18.96 6.82 -2.17
C MET A 123 -18.32 8.10 -1.64
N LEU A 124 -19.06 9.21 -1.57
CA LEU A 124 -18.60 10.44 -0.91
C LEU A 124 -18.32 10.18 0.57
N GLY A 125 -19.24 9.53 1.27
CA GLY A 125 -19.04 9.11 2.66
C GLY A 125 -17.83 8.19 2.83
N TYR A 126 -17.60 7.29 1.88
CA TYR A 126 -16.43 6.42 1.86
C TYR A 126 -15.11 7.20 1.75
N CYS A 127 -15.02 8.16 0.81
CA CYS A 127 -13.86 9.04 0.66
C CYS A 127 -13.61 9.88 1.93
N VAL A 128 -14.67 10.47 2.50
CA VAL A 128 -14.58 11.24 3.75
C VAL A 128 -14.08 10.36 4.90
N PHE A 129 -14.60 9.14 5.04
CA PHE A 129 -14.15 8.22 6.07
C PHE A 129 -12.66 7.88 5.93
N ILE A 130 -12.21 7.52 4.72
CA ILE A 130 -10.78 7.23 4.46
C ILE A 130 -9.90 8.42 4.81
N ILE A 131 -10.26 9.62 4.35
CA ILE A 131 -9.49 10.85 4.66
C ILE A 131 -9.44 11.07 6.18
N SER A 132 -10.56 10.87 6.87
CA SER A 132 -10.66 11.09 8.31
C SER A 132 -9.77 10.15 9.14
N CYS A 133 -9.41 8.99 8.61
CA CYS A 133 -8.55 8.01 9.28
C CYS A 133 -7.05 8.34 9.19
N PHE A 134 -6.65 9.37 8.42
CA PHE A 134 -5.25 9.69 8.12
C PHE A 134 -4.36 8.46 7.87
N PRO A 135 -4.75 7.53 6.98
CA PRO A 135 -4.06 6.26 6.90
C PRO A 135 -2.67 6.41 6.26
N LEU A 136 -1.66 5.76 6.85
CA LEU A 136 -0.27 5.77 6.39
C LEU A 136 -0.15 5.14 5.00
N ALA A 137 0.50 5.86 4.06
CA ALA A 137 0.65 5.48 2.64
C ALA A 137 -0.66 5.50 1.83
N THR A 138 -1.58 6.44 2.13
CA THR A 138 -2.79 6.67 1.32
C THR A 138 -2.63 7.86 0.41
N PRO A 139 -3.15 7.77 -0.83
CA PRO A 139 -3.23 8.91 -1.70
C PRO A 139 -4.42 9.78 -1.21
N ILE A 140 -4.21 10.56 -0.16
CA ILE A 140 -5.24 11.47 0.40
C ILE A 140 -5.72 12.43 -0.68
N GLU A 141 -4.78 12.97 -1.47
CA GLU A 141 -5.04 13.79 -2.66
C GLU A 141 -6.09 13.13 -3.59
N TRP A 142 -5.98 11.83 -3.82
CA TRP A 142 -6.88 11.13 -4.73
C TRP A 142 -8.25 10.92 -4.13
N ASN A 143 -8.37 10.70 -2.82
CA ASN A 143 -9.70 10.64 -2.20
C ASN A 143 -10.41 12.00 -2.32
N VAL A 144 -9.68 13.12 -2.20
CA VAL A 144 -10.23 14.46 -2.46
C VAL A 144 -10.65 14.61 -3.92
N MET A 145 -9.80 14.21 -4.85
CA MET A 145 -10.10 14.29 -6.27
C MET A 145 -11.28 13.37 -6.66
N PHE A 146 -11.39 12.18 -6.07
CA PHE A 146 -12.52 11.27 -6.27
C PHE A 146 -13.83 11.87 -5.78
N MET A 147 -13.86 12.63 -4.69
CA MET A 147 -15.07 13.34 -4.29
C MET A 147 -15.55 14.32 -5.36
N PHE A 148 -14.64 15.08 -5.97
CA PHE A 148 -14.96 15.93 -7.11
C PHE A 148 -15.43 15.09 -8.32
N LEU A 149 -14.71 14.03 -8.67
CA LEU A 149 -15.05 13.18 -9.81
C LEU A 149 -16.37 12.43 -9.64
N ILE A 150 -16.80 12.11 -8.43
CA ILE A 150 -18.14 11.56 -8.17
C ILE A 150 -19.21 12.53 -8.68
N GLY A 151 -19.13 13.79 -8.26
CA GLY A 151 -20.06 14.83 -8.70
C GLY A 151 -19.94 15.12 -10.20
N PHE A 152 -18.71 15.31 -10.70
CA PHE A 152 -18.47 15.67 -12.08
C PHE A 152 -18.83 14.56 -13.06
N LEU A 153 -18.35 13.32 -12.82
CA LEU A 153 -18.53 12.22 -13.76
C LEU A 153 -19.90 11.55 -13.63
N PHE A 154 -20.44 11.37 -12.43
CA PHE A 154 -21.65 10.54 -12.25
C PHE A 154 -22.93 11.34 -12.01
N LEU A 155 -22.84 12.57 -11.48
CA LEU A 155 -24.02 13.41 -11.27
C LEU A 155 -24.21 14.43 -12.40
N ALA A 156 -23.14 15.14 -12.80
CA ALA A 156 -23.24 16.14 -13.86
C ALA A 156 -23.21 15.54 -15.28
N HIS A 157 -22.60 14.37 -15.45
CA HIS A 157 -22.55 13.63 -16.72
C HIS A 157 -23.17 12.24 -16.51
N SER A 158 -24.44 12.20 -16.14
CA SER A 158 -25.14 10.97 -15.76
C SER A 158 -25.25 9.98 -16.94
N SER A 159 -25.41 8.69 -16.64
CA SER A 159 -25.61 7.69 -17.69
C SER A 159 -26.98 7.80 -18.39
N SER A 160 -27.96 8.45 -17.77
CA SER A 160 -29.27 8.78 -18.34
C SER A 160 -29.19 9.94 -19.35
N ASP A 161 -28.17 10.80 -19.26
CA ASP A 161 -27.97 11.97 -20.12
C ASP A 161 -27.00 11.73 -21.30
N GLY A 162 -26.85 10.46 -21.74
CA GLY A 162 -26.00 10.11 -22.89
C GLY A 162 -24.51 9.96 -22.55
N TYR A 163 -24.18 9.70 -21.28
CA TYR A 163 -22.82 9.34 -20.84
C TYR A 163 -22.78 7.92 -20.26
N GLY A 164 -23.66 7.03 -20.72
CA GLY A 164 -23.62 5.61 -20.39
C GLY A 164 -22.56 4.87 -21.21
N LEU A 165 -22.20 3.65 -20.81
CA LEU A 165 -21.18 2.86 -21.52
C LEU A 165 -21.52 2.61 -22.99
N ALA A 166 -22.80 2.55 -23.34
CA ALA A 166 -23.25 2.32 -24.71
C ALA A 166 -23.08 3.54 -25.62
N ASP A 167 -22.90 4.72 -25.05
CA ASP A 167 -22.70 5.98 -25.80
C ASP A 167 -21.24 6.17 -26.24
N MET A 168 -20.33 5.34 -25.74
CA MET A 168 -18.91 5.35 -26.11
C MET A 168 -18.68 4.57 -27.41
N ASN A 169 -17.75 5.05 -28.25
CA ASN A 169 -17.26 4.30 -29.39
C ASN A 169 -16.76 2.91 -28.95
N THR A 170 -17.25 1.86 -29.61
CA THR A 170 -16.97 0.47 -29.22
C THR A 170 -15.48 0.12 -29.22
N GLY A 171 -14.70 0.64 -30.18
CA GLY A 171 -13.27 0.40 -30.25
C GLY A 171 -12.52 1.06 -29.09
N LEU A 172 -12.86 2.31 -28.77
CA LEU A 172 -12.30 3.04 -27.63
C LEU A 172 -12.73 2.42 -26.30
N LEU A 173 -13.97 1.94 -26.18
CA LEU A 173 -14.46 1.25 -24.99
C LEU A 173 -13.64 -0.01 -24.71
N ILE A 174 -13.45 -0.87 -25.73
CA ILE A 174 -12.65 -2.10 -25.60
C ILE A 174 -11.21 -1.75 -25.21
N LEU A 175 -10.60 -0.75 -25.86
CA LEU A 175 -9.25 -0.30 -25.56
C LEU A 175 -9.11 0.17 -24.11
N THR A 176 -10.05 0.99 -23.64
CA THR A 176 -10.06 1.51 -22.27
C THR A 176 -10.23 0.39 -21.26
N VAL A 177 -11.20 -0.49 -21.42
CA VAL A 177 -11.43 -1.61 -20.50
C VAL A 177 -10.20 -2.53 -20.46
N ALA A 178 -9.65 -2.89 -21.61
CA ALA A 178 -8.45 -3.73 -21.68
C ALA A 178 -7.24 -3.06 -21.01
N GLY A 179 -7.00 -1.78 -21.29
CA GLY A 179 -5.91 -1.01 -20.69
C GLY A 179 -6.04 -0.88 -19.17
N MET A 180 -7.26 -0.65 -18.67
CA MET A 180 -7.50 -0.46 -17.24
C MET A 180 -7.46 -1.77 -16.45
N LEU A 181 -7.77 -2.91 -17.08
CA LEU A 181 -7.77 -4.22 -16.39
C LEU A 181 -6.45 -4.98 -16.51
N LEU A 182 -5.60 -4.67 -17.50
CA LEU A 182 -4.36 -5.41 -17.75
C LEU A 182 -3.44 -5.47 -16.53
N PHE A 183 -3.08 -4.30 -15.97
CA PHE A 183 -2.16 -4.23 -14.83
C PHE A 183 -2.76 -4.75 -13.52
N PRO A 184 -4.02 -4.45 -13.17
CA PRO A 184 -4.66 -5.03 -11.99
C PRO A 184 -4.72 -6.55 -12.05
N ILE A 185 -5.16 -7.13 -13.17
CA ILE A 185 -5.26 -8.59 -13.29
C ILE A 185 -3.87 -9.22 -13.22
N TRP A 186 -2.93 -8.75 -14.05
CA TRP A 186 -1.60 -9.35 -14.10
C TRP A 186 -0.84 -9.16 -12.79
N GLY A 187 -0.94 -7.99 -12.16
CA GLY A 187 -0.24 -7.69 -10.91
C GLY A 187 -0.80 -8.40 -9.68
N ASN A 188 -2.07 -8.82 -9.70
CA ASN A 188 -2.60 -9.72 -8.66
C ASN A 188 -2.11 -11.17 -8.85
N ILE A 189 -1.85 -11.62 -10.08
CA ILE A 189 -1.34 -12.97 -10.38
C ILE A 189 0.20 -13.05 -10.25
N ARG A 190 0.90 -12.01 -10.70
CA ARG A 190 2.37 -11.88 -10.74
C ARG A 190 2.80 -10.60 -10.02
N PRO A 191 2.60 -10.53 -8.69
CA PRO A 191 2.99 -9.35 -7.91
C PRO A 191 4.49 -9.06 -7.96
N ASP A 192 5.32 -10.03 -8.31
CA ASP A 192 6.76 -9.86 -8.53
C ASP A 192 7.11 -9.04 -9.78
N GLN A 193 6.16 -8.88 -10.71
CA GLN A 193 6.38 -8.16 -11.97
C GLN A 193 5.77 -6.76 -11.94
N ILE A 194 4.60 -6.61 -11.30
CA ILE A 194 3.85 -5.35 -11.27
C ILE A 194 3.79 -4.82 -9.85
N SER A 195 4.21 -3.57 -9.71
CA SER A 195 4.07 -2.79 -8.48
C SER A 195 2.63 -2.82 -7.97
N PHE A 196 2.45 -2.77 -6.65
CA PHE A 196 1.13 -2.78 -6.05
C PHE A 196 0.28 -1.56 -6.49
N LEU A 197 0.92 -0.46 -6.91
CA LEU A 197 0.26 0.75 -7.40
C LEU A 197 -0.51 0.51 -8.71
N PRO A 198 0.14 0.16 -9.85
CA PRO A 198 -0.58 -0.23 -11.07
C PRO A 198 -1.45 -1.47 -10.92
N ALA A 199 -1.13 -2.37 -9.98
CA ALA A 199 -1.95 -3.53 -9.68
C ALA A 199 -3.24 -3.19 -8.90
N LEU A 200 -3.40 -1.92 -8.50
CA LEU A 200 -4.50 -1.43 -7.68
C LEU A 200 -4.66 -2.19 -6.36
N ARG A 201 -3.54 -2.49 -5.69
CA ARG A 201 -3.50 -3.21 -4.41
C ARG A 201 -3.25 -2.27 -3.22
N GLN A 202 -3.51 -0.97 -3.39
CA GLN A 202 -3.38 -0.01 -2.31
C GLN A 202 -4.29 -0.43 -1.14
N TYR A 203 -3.77 -0.35 0.09
CA TYR A 203 -4.50 -0.73 1.32
C TYR A 203 -4.90 -2.19 1.48
N ALA A 204 -4.54 -3.09 0.59
CA ALA A 204 -4.87 -4.51 0.71
C ALA A 204 -4.21 -5.20 1.94
N GLY A 205 -3.17 -4.59 2.52
CA GLY A 205 -2.30 -5.25 3.50
C GLY A 205 -1.30 -6.22 2.87
N ASN A 206 -1.22 -6.23 1.53
CA ASN A 206 -0.44 -7.19 0.74
C ASN A 206 0.42 -6.49 -0.32
N TRP A 207 1.62 -6.08 0.06
CA TRP A 207 2.63 -5.50 -0.84
C TRP A 207 4.01 -6.06 -0.48
N ALA A 208 4.99 -5.97 -1.38
CA ALA A 208 6.35 -6.33 -1.01
C ALA A 208 6.84 -5.40 0.12
N CYS A 209 7.54 -5.92 1.13
CA CYS A 209 8.06 -5.10 2.23
C CYS A 209 9.34 -5.70 2.78
N GLY A 210 10.01 -5.00 3.69
CA GLY A 210 11.23 -5.50 4.30
C GLY A 210 11.53 -4.97 5.69
N MET A 211 12.50 -5.60 6.33
CA MET A 211 13.09 -5.18 7.59
C MET A 211 14.60 -5.21 7.47
N TRP A 212 15.24 -4.11 7.84
CA TRP A 212 16.69 -3.98 7.88
C TRP A 212 17.18 -4.25 9.30
N ALA A 213 18.32 -4.92 9.41
CA ALA A 213 19.10 -5.07 10.61
C ALA A 213 20.51 -4.59 10.32
N LEU A 214 20.91 -3.51 11.00
CA LEU A 214 22.21 -2.88 10.87
C LEU A 214 23.03 -3.18 12.12
N ALA A 215 24.23 -3.73 11.98
CA ALA A 215 25.11 -3.92 13.12
C ALA A 215 25.47 -2.57 13.75
N PRO A 216 25.90 -2.51 15.03
CA PRO A 216 26.23 -1.26 15.69
C PRO A 216 27.18 -0.38 14.86
N GLY A 217 26.73 0.85 14.57
CA GLY A 217 27.47 1.83 13.76
C GLY A 217 27.32 1.69 12.24
N ALA A 218 26.71 0.61 11.74
CA ALA A 218 26.55 0.38 10.30
C ALA A 218 25.59 1.39 9.64
N GLU A 219 24.62 1.93 10.39
CA GLU A 219 23.68 2.95 9.90
C GLU A 219 24.37 4.27 9.50
N GLN A 220 25.59 4.52 10.01
CA GLN A 220 26.39 5.68 9.63
C GLN A 220 26.95 5.58 8.21
N LYS A 221 27.21 4.37 7.70
CA LYS A 221 27.79 4.19 6.35
C LYS A 221 26.91 4.79 5.25
N PRO A 222 25.58 4.59 5.25
CA PRO A 222 24.68 5.34 4.37
C PRO A 222 24.76 6.87 4.49
N ASN A 223 25.12 7.44 5.64
CA ASN A 223 25.32 8.89 5.78
C ASN A 223 26.62 9.34 5.12
N ASP A 224 27.68 8.57 5.30
CA ASP A 224 29.02 8.95 4.82
C ASP A 224 29.19 8.72 3.32
N HIS A 225 28.50 7.72 2.76
CA HIS A 225 28.80 7.20 1.42
C HIS A 225 27.65 7.29 0.41
N VAL A 226 26.45 7.69 0.83
CA VAL A 226 25.30 7.82 -0.07
C VAL A 226 24.85 9.28 -0.14
N LYS A 227 24.85 9.83 -1.35
CA LYS A 227 24.22 11.13 -1.60
C LYS A 227 22.70 10.97 -1.55
N LYS A 228 22.08 11.59 -0.54
CA LYS A 228 20.64 11.49 -0.25
C LYS A 228 20.03 12.89 -0.18
N ALA A 229 18.72 12.97 -0.47
CA ALA A 229 17.96 14.22 -0.33
C ALA A 229 17.63 14.56 1.13
N SER A 230 17.72 13.58 2.03
CA SER A 230 17.48 13.71 3.46
C SER A 230 18.47 12.85 4.27
N LEU A 231 18.59 13.16 5.56
CA LEU A 231 19.33 12.35 6.52
C LEU A 231 18.61 11.01 6.76
N MET A 232 19.26 10.02 7.39
CA MET A 232 18.52 8.84 7.88
C MET A 232 17.51 9.29 8.94
N GLN A 233 16.45 8.51 9.12
CA GLN A 233 15.38 8.88 10.05
C GLN A 233 15.87 9.02 11.48
N GLN A 234 16.81 8.16 11.91
CA GLN A 234 17.40 8.26 13.24
C GLN A 234 18.05 9.62 13.46
N ASP A 235 18.82 10.12 12.50
CA ASP A 235 19.47 11.44 12.61
C ASP A 235 18.46 12.59 12.62
N GLN A 236 17.38 12.48 11.84
CA GLN A 236 16.30 13.47 11.82
C GLN A 236 15.58 13.54 13.18
N LEU A 237 15.29 12.39 13.77
CA LEU A 237 14.60 12.29 15.05
C LEU A 237 15.51 12.64 16.23
N GLU A 238 16.80 12.29 16.16
CA GLU A 238 17.78 12.62 17.19
C GLU A 238 17.92 14.13 17.36
N ALA A 239 17.87 14.89 16.26
CA ALA A 239 17.92 16.34 16.30
C ALA A 239 16.74 16.99 17.05
N GLU A 240 15.57 16.34 17.05
CA GLU A 240 14.33 16.87 17.66
C GLU A 240 14.06 16.30 19.06
N TYR A 241 14.29 15.00 19.24
CA TYR A 241 13.87 14.25 20.43
C TYR A 241 15.02 13.71 21.27
N GLY A 242 16.24 13.66 20.74
CA GLY A 242 17.35 12.89 21.32
C GLY A 242 17.42 11.46 20.77
N LYS A 243 18.56 10.81 20.96
CA LYS A 243 18.88 9.53 20.32
C LYS A 243 17.96 8.40 20.78
N ASP A 244 17.74 8.28 22.08
CA ASP A 244 16.98 7.18 22.67
C ASP A 244 15.49 7.31 22.33
N GLU A 245 14.93 8.51 22.47
CA GLU A 245 13.55 8.82 22.09
C GLU A 245 13.33 8.65 20.58
N GLY A 246 14.28 9.09 19.74
CA GLY A 246 14.24 8.85 18.31
C GLY A 246 14.23 7.36 17.95
N THR A 247 15.03 6.56 18.66
CA THR A 247 15.05 5.10 18.50
C THR A 247 13.70 4.48 18.88
N VAL A 248 13.08 4.94 19.98
CA VAL A 248 11.74 4.48 20.38
C VAL A 248 10.71 4.77 19.29
N VAL A 249 10.73 5.95 18.67
CA VAL A 249 9.83 6.30 17.55
C VAL A 249 10.03 5.35 16.35
N LEU A 250 11.27 5.01 16.01
CA LEU A 250 11.54 4.05 14.92
C LEU A 250 11.08 2.62 15.27
N GLN A 251 11.24 2.20 16.52
CA GLN A 251 10.76 0.91 17.01
C GLN A 251 9.22 0.82 16.99
N GLN A 252 8.50 1.93 17.20
CA GLN A 252 7.04 1.95 17.04
C GLN A 252 6.59 1.58 15.63
N LEU A 253 7.38 1.90 14.59
CA LEU A 253 7.07 1.50 13.21
C LEU A 253 7.19 -0.01 13.01
N LEU A 254 8.16 -0.65 13.66
CA LEU A 254 8.29 -2.11 13.68
C LEU A 254 7.15 -2.76 14.48
N GLY A 255 6.75 -2.15 15.61
CA GLY A 255 5.56 -2.54 16.35
C GLY A 255 4.29 -2.44 15.50
N TRP A 256 4.12 -1.36 14.75
CA TRP A 256 3.03 -1.19 13.79
C TRP A 256 3.04 -2.25 12.69
N ARG A 257 4.21 -2.54 12.11
CA ARG A 257 4.36 -3.59 11.10
C ARG A 257 3.99 -4.96 11.66
N SER A 258 4.30 -5.22 12.93
CA SER A 258 3.98 -6.47 13.63
C SER A 258 2.47 -6.70 13.80
N MET A 259 1.65 -5.64 13.76
CA MET A 259 0.19 -5.75 13.74
C MET A 259 -0.37 -6.16 12.37
N HIS A 260 0.46 -6.13 11.32
CA HIS A 260 0.10 -6.60 9.99
C HIS A 260 0.51 -8.07 9.81
N SER A 261 -0.21 -8.78 8.95
CA SER A 261 0.05 -10.19 8.63
C SER A 261 1.50 -10.47 8.22
N GLN A 262 2.12 -9.58 7.43
CA GLN A 262 3.49 -9.74 6.94
C GLN A 262 4.55 -9.55 8.04
N GLY A 263 4.29 -8.67 9.02
CA GLY A 263 5.24 -8.37 10.09
C GLY A 263 5.55 -9.58 10.96
N ARG A 264 4.55 -10.43 11.21
CA ARG A 264 4.72 -11.67 11.98
C ARG A 264 5.71 -12.63 11.31
N GLY A 265 5.58 -12.82 10.00
CA GLY A 265 6.51 -13.64 9.21
C GLY A 265 7.91 -13.03 9.18
N MET A 266 8.02 -11.73 8.91
CA MET A 266 9.32 -11.03 8.87
C MET A 266 10.04 -11.06 10.22
N ASN A 267 9.35 -10.79 11.33
CA ASN A 267 9.92 -10.87 12.68
C ASN A 267 10.41 -12.29 12.98
N SER A 268 9.63 -13.30 12.63
CA SER A 268 10.02 -14.70 12.87
C SER A 268 11.30 -15.06 12.12
N VAL A 269 11.42 -14.63 10.86
CA VAL A 269 12.64 -14.83 10.07
C VAL A 269 13.81 -14.02 10.62
N MET A 270 13.58 -12.76 11.01
CA MET A 270 14.63 -11.89 11.56
C MET A 270 15.19 -12.45 12.87
N ILE A 271 14.32 -12.84 13.81
CA ILE A 271 14.71 -13.46 15.09
C ILE A 271 15.48 -14.75 14.85
N LYS A 272 15.03 -15.61 13.92
CA LYS A 272 15.75 -16.84 13.54
C LYS A 272 17.13 -16.53 12.94
N THR A 273 17.24 -15.46 12.15
CA THR A 273 18.47 -15.11 11.43
C THR A 273 19.53 -14.55 12.37
N LEU A 274 19.14 -13.65 13.28
CA LEU A 274 20.07 -12.99 14.20
C LEU A 274 20.29 -13.77 15.50
N GLY A 275 19.34 -14.64 15.90
CA GLY A 275 19.42 -15.36 17.17
C GLY A 275 19.52 -14.41 18.35
N ASP A 276 20.46 -14.70 19.26
CA ASP A 276 20.69 -13.92 20.47
C ASP A 276 21.23 -12.50 20.17
N ASP A 277 21.73 -12.24 18.96
CA ASP A 277 22.23 -10.92 18.56
C ASP A 277 21.11 -9.95 18.15
N VAL A 278 19.84 -10.36 18.10
CA VAL A 278 18.74 -9.50 17.61
C VAL A 278 18.68 -8.14 18.32
N ASP A 279 18.93 -8.11 19.64
CA ASP A 279 18.90 -6.89 20.46
C ASP A 279 20.17 -6.03 20.30
N ARG A 280 21.20 -6.54 19.63
CA ARG A 280 22.43 -5.81 19.30
C ARG A 280 22.30 -5.03 17.99
N TYR A 281 21.39 -5.44 17.10
CA TYR A 281 21.22 -4.80 15.80
C TYR A 281 20.21 -3.65 15.87
N ASP A 282 20.49 -2.60 15.11
CA ASP A 282 19.56 -1.55 14.80
C ASP A 282 18.55 -2.05 13.77
N LEU A 283 17.37 -2.47 14.25
CA LEU A 283 16.27 -2.84 13.38
C LEU A 283 15.58 -1.59 12.83
N ARG A 284 15.32 -1.58 11.51
CA ARG A 284 14.63 -0.50 10.81
C ARG A 284 13.56 -1.04 9.88
N GLU A 285 12.43 -0.34 9.83
CA GLU A 285 11.39 -0.58 8.83
C GLU A 285 11.93 -0.14 7.46
N ALA A 286 11.95 -1.06 6.50
CA ALA A 286 12.74 -0.86 5.28
C ALA A 286 12.11 0.14 4.31
N GLU A 287 10.79 0.33 4.31
CA GLU A 287 10.12 1.32 3.48
C GLU A 287 10.54 2.74 3.89
N PHE A 288 10.69 2.99 5.20
CA PHE A 288 11.25 4.24 5.70
C PHE A 288 12.72 4.37 5.30
N ALA A 289 13.56 3.40 5.61
CA ALA A 289 14.98 3.47 5.28
C ALA A 289 15.21 3.65 3.76
N CYS A 290 14.41 2.98 2.93
CA CYS A 290 14.39 3.18 1.48
C CYS A 290 14.06 4.63 1.10
N ASN A 291 13.05 5.24 1.72
CA ASN A 291 12.69 6.64 1.46
C ASN A 291 13.87 7.59 1.70
N ALA A 292 14.62 7.45 2.79
CA ALA A 292 15.80 8.27 3.04
C ALA A 292 16.87 8.09 1.95
N VAL A 293 17.02 6.87 1.41
CA VAL A 293 18.03 6.56 0.39
C VAL A 293 17.61 7.02 -1.02
N VAL A 294 16.37 6.77 -1.43
CA VAL A 294 15.90 7.02 -2.82
C VAL A 294 15.04 8.28 -2.98
N GLY A 295 14.68 8.94 -1.88
CA GLY A 295 13.86 10.16 -1.83
C GLY A 295 12.34 9.94 -1.95
N TRP A 296 11.89 8.71 -2.24
CA TRP A 296 10.48 8.37 -2.35
C TRP A 296 10.28 6.85 -2.30
N ASN A 297 9.33 6.35 -1.49
CA ASN A 297 8.99 4.93 -1.46
C ASN A 297 7.47 4.64 -1.54
N PHE A 298 6.62 5.41 -0.84
CA PHE A 298 5.17 5.20 -0.78
C PHE A 298 4.73 3.74 -0.47
N GLY A 299 5.54 2.96 0.25
CA GLY A 299 5.22 1.57 0.54
C GLY A 299 5.61 0.57 -0.57
N GLU A 300 6.41 0.97 -1.55
CA GLU A 300 6.82 0.10 -2.64
C GLU A 300 8.05 -0.75 -2.28
N GLY A 301 7.76 -1.99 -1.86
CA GLY A 301 8.73 -3.05 -1.57
C GLY A 301 9.80 -3.30 -2.61
N HIS A 302 9.44 -3.20 -3.88
CA HIS A 302 10.38 -3.46 -4.97
C HIS A 302 11.41 -2.35 -5.15
N LEU A 303 11.29 -1.21 -4.45
CA LEU A 303 12.32 -0.18 -4.45
C LEU A 303 13.47 -0.49 -3.48
N HIS A 304 13.29 -1.45 -2.58
CA HIS A 304 14.30 -1.91 -1.61
C HIS A 304 14.52 -3.42 -1.66
N ASP A 305 14.47 -3.96 -2.88
CA ASP A 305 14.90 -5.32 -3.16
C ASP A 305 16.44 -5.44 -3.21
N GLU A 306 16.92 -6.61 -3.62
CA GLU A 306 18.33 -6.93 -3.82
C GLU A 306 19.11 -5.90 -4.66
N ARG A 307 18.45 -5.19 -5.58
CA ARG A 307 19.10 -4.17 -6.43
C ARG A 307 19.51 -2.96 -5.61
N LEU A 308 18.63 -2.49 -4.70
CA LEU A 308 18.97 -1.40 -3.79
C LEU A 308 20.09 -1.83 -2.85
N ILE A 309 19.98 -3.04 -2.27
CA ILE A 309 20.96 -3.55 -1.31
C ILE A 309 22.33 -3.69 -1.98
N THR A 310 22.39 -4.22 -3.21
CA THR A 310 23.62 -4.26 -4.01
C THR A 310 24.19 -2.86 -4.28
N ALA A 311 23.33 -1.87 -4.55
CA ALA A 311 23.75 -0.50 -4.77
C ALA A 311 24.29 0.17 -3.50
N LEU A 312 23.71 -0.14 -2.33
CA LEU A 312 24.21 0.29 -1.02
C LEU A 312 25.55 -0.38 -0.72
N GLN A 313 25.68 -1.70 -0.96
CA GLN A 313 26.93 -2.40 -0.74
C GLN A 313 28.10 -1.81 -1.54
N ARG A 314 27.89 -1.48 -2.83
CA ARG A 314 28.94 -0.87 -3.67
C ARG A 314 29.46 0.47 -3.14
N ARG A 315 28.66 1.18 -2.34
CA ARG A 315 29.01 2.50 -1.78
C ARG A 315 29.54 2.40 -0.36
N CYS A 316 28.89 1.60 0.46
CA CYS A 316 29.12 1.52 1.89
C CYS A 316 30.13 0.44 2.29
N ASN A 317 30.38 -0.55 1.40
CA ASN A 317 31.29 -1.66 1.63
C ASN A 317 31.05 -2.33 3.01
N PHE A 318 29.83 -2.83 3.22
CA PHE A 318 29.48 -3.55 4.44
C PHE A 318 30.30 -4.86 4.52
N ALA A 319 30.71 -5.23 5.72
CA ALA A 319 31.27 -6.53 6.04
C ALA A 319 30.14 -7.58 6.15
N PRO A 320 30.45 -8.88 6.00
CA PRO A 320 29.48 -9.94 6.26
C PRO A 320 28.85 -9.80 7.66
N GLY A 321 27.53 -9.94 7.72
CA GLY A 321 26.73 -9.74 8.93
C GLY A 321 26.37 -8.28 9.21
N GLU A 322 27.05 -7.30 8.64
CA GLU A 322 26.90 -5.90 9.07
C GLU A 322 25.58 -5.26 8.63
N PHE A 323 25.00 -5.74 7.52
CA PHE A 323 23.70 -5.29 7.05
C PHE A 323 22.89 -6.46 6.50
N ILE A 324 21.90 -6.88 7.28
CA ILE A 324 20.99 -7.98 6.96
C ILE A 324 19.61 -7.43 6.63
N VAL A 325 18.96 -8.00 5.61
CA VAL A 325 17.62 -7.63 5.18
C VAL A 325 16.75 -8.87 5.10
N VAL A 326 15.65 -8.85 5.82
CA VAL A 326 14.52 -9.77 5.58
C VAL A 326 13.58 -9.06 4.63
N TRP A 327 13.45 -9.56 3.42
CA TRP A 327 12.57 -9.01 2.39
C TRP A 327 11.51 -10.04 1.99
N VAL A 328 10.28 -9.61 1.82
CA VAL A 328 9.16 -10.48 1.44
C VAL A 328 8.42 -9.92 0.24
N GLU A 329 8.05 -10.80 -0.69
CA GLU A 329 7.15 -10.47 -1.79
C GLU A 329 5.68 -10.56 -1.35
N SER A 330 4.85 -9.74 -1.98
CA SER A 330 3.40 -9.85 -1.90
C SER A 330 2.91 -11.28 -2.18
N GLU A 331 1.85 -11.70 -1.51
CA GLU A 331 1.12 -12.92 -1.82
C GLU A 331 0.46 -12.80 -3.21
N PRO A 332 0.74 -13.70 -4.17
CA PRO A 332 -0.07 -13.81 -5.38
C PRO A 332 -1.50 -14.23 -5.02
N PHE A 333 -2.49 -13.69 -5.73
CA PHE A 333 -3.90 -13.93 -5.42
C PHE A 333 -4.22 -15.43 -5.30
N GLY A 334 -4.80 -15.83 -4.17
CA GLY A 334 -5.21 -17.20 -3.88
C GLY A 334 -4.08 -18.18 -3.52
N ASN A 335 -2.82 -17.75 -3.47
CA ASN A 335 -1.68 -18.66 -3.27
C ASN A 335 -1.56 -19.19 -1.82
N GLY A 336 -1.98 -18.43 -0.81
CA GLY A 336 -1.91 -18.81 0.60
C GLY A 336 -0.51 -18.71 1.23
N ARG A 337 0.50 -18.26 0.48
CA ARG A 337 1.91 -18.18 0.92
C ARG A 337 2.61 -16.93 0.42
N GLN A 338 3.50 -16.38 1.24
CA GLN A 338 4.45 -15.33 0.85
C GLN A 338 5.86 -15.89 0.75
N GLN A 339 6.59 -15.42 -0.25
CA GLN A 339 7.98 -15.80 -0.48
C GLN A 339 8.89 -14.73 0.11
N TYR A 340 9.90 -15.14 0.88
CA TYR A 340 10.87 -14.23 1.47
C TYR A 340 12.30 -14.59 1.10
N ARG A 341 13.19 -13.64 1.37
CA ARG A 341 14.62 -13.72 1.18
C ARG A 341 15.30 -13.12 2.40
N VAL A 342 16.38 -13.74 2.84
CA VAL A 342 17.35 -13.10 3.74
C VAL A 342 18.54 -12.69 2.88
N ILE A 343 18.87 -11.42 2.92
CA ILE A 343 19.92 -10.80 2.12
C ILE A 343 20.95 -10.23 3.09
N ASP A 344 22.19 -10.67 2.98
CA ASP A 344 23.33 -9.98 3.57
C ASP A 344 23.90 -9.07 2.49
N ALA A 345 24.08 -7.78 2.79
CA ALA A 345 24.56 -6.83 1.80
C ALA A 345 25.94 -7.18 1.22
N ALA A 346 26.81 -7.82 2.02
CA ALA A 346 28.16 -8.17 1.62
C ALA A 346 28.24 -9.46 0.78
N VAL A 347 27.41 -10.47 1.10
CA VAL A 347 27.49 -11.80 0.46
C VAL A 347 26.30 -12.15 -0.44
N GLY A 348 25.24 -11.33 -0.44
CA GLY A 348 24.04 -11.54 -1.24
C GLY A 348 22.98 -12.37 -0.52
N ILE A 349 22.21 -13.17 -1.27
CA ILE A 349 21.07 -13.90 -0.71
C ILE A 349 21.55 -15.17 -0.01
N VAL A 350 21.32 -15.23 1.30
CA VAL A 350 21.75 -16.34 2.18
C VAL A 350 20.62 -17.31 2.49
N GLU A 351 19.36 -16.88 2.41
CA GLU A 351 18.19 -17.75 2.59
C GLU A 351 17.07 -17.38 1.62
N ARG A 352 16.36 -18.40 1.11
CA ARG A 352 15.07 -18.26 0.42
C ARG A 352 14.06 -19.17 1.10
N GLY A 353 12.88 -18.65 1.40
CA GLY A 353 11.84 -19.45 2.03
C GLY A 353 10.45 -18.90 1.79
N SER A 354 9.47 -19.51 2.45
CA SER A 354 8.11 -19.01 2.48
C SER A 354 7.40 -19.33 3.78
N TRP A 355 6.43 -18.51 4.14
CA TRP A 355 5.48 -18.79 5.20
C TRP A 355 4.05 -18.83 4.66
N SER A 356 3.17 -19.45 5.43
CA SER A 356 1.75 -19.51 5.14
C SER A 356 1.07 -18.27 5.70
N VAL A 357 0.21 -17.63 4.90
CA VAL A 357 -0.49 -16.38 5.26
C VAL A 357 -1.54 -16.60 6.35
N LYS A 358 -1.98 -17.85 6.54
CA LYS A 358 -2.97 -18.19 7.57
C LYS A 358 -2.38 -18.22 8.99
N ASP A 359 -1.06 -18.37 9.09
CA ASP A 359 -0.34 -18.58 10.36
C ASP A 359 -0.03 -17.23 11.00
#